data_AF-A0A0L1KR23-F1
#
_entry.id   AF-A0A0L1KR23-F1
#
_cell.length_a   1.000
_cell.length_b   1.000
_cell.length_c   1.000
_cell.angle_alpha   90.00
_cell.angle_beta   90.00
_cell.angle_gamma   90.00
#
_symmetry.space_group_name_H-M   'P 1'
#
loop_
_entity.id
_entity.type
_entity.pdbx_description
1 polymer ?
#
loop_
_entity_poly.entity_id
_entity_poly.type
_entity_poly.pdbx_seq_one_letter_code
_entity_poly.pdbx_strand_id
1 'polypeptide(L)'
;MVPEKIDIKAALPSTADHLMPDTTAGKGKGKGKGKGKAIGKSSGKSGKRSSQSRSARAGLQFPVGRIHRRLKAGLLRNQRCGTSAAIYTAALMEYLTAEVLELAGNACTNLKSKRITPRHILLAIRGDEELDSVIRATISGGGVVPNIHRVLQKKGSRKIKKSAPATEN
;
A
#
# COMPACT_ATOMS: atom_id res chain seq x y z
N MET A 1 -1.05 44.28 24.58
CA MET A 1 -0.15 43.13 24.83
C MET A 1 -0.23 42.25 23.60
N VAL A 2 0.83 42.25 22.79
CA VAL A 2 0.89 41.62 21.46
C VAL A 2 1.21 40.14 21.63
N PRO A 3 0.54 39.20 20.93
CA PRO A 3 1.04 37.84 20.83
C PRO A 3 2.06 37.73 19.69
N GLU A 4 3.30 37.41 20.05
CA GLU A 4 4.38 37.08 19.12
C GLU A 4 4.08 35.80 18.33
N LYS A 5 4.36 35.87 17.03
CA LYS A 5 4.39 34.73 16.11
C LYS A 5 5.70 33.96 16.33
N ILE A 6 5.61 32.63 16.49
CA ILE A 6 6.78 31.75 16.44
C ILE A 6 6.72 30.98 15.12
N ASP A 7 7.58 31.39 14.20
CA ASP A 7 7.87 30.75 12.91
C ASP A 7 8.68 29.46 13.12
N ILE A 8 8.13 28.32 12.71
CA ILE A 8 8.80 27.02 12.74
C ILE A 8 9.44 26.76 11.38
N LYS A 9 10.53 27.48 11.09
CA LYS A 9 11.35 27.24 9.89
C LYS A 9 12.83 27.45 10.21
N ALA A 10 13.50 26.41 10.70
CA ALA A 10 14.95 26.27 10.60
C ALA A 10 15.41 24.84 10.93
N ALA A 11 16.50 24.46 10.26
CA ALA A 11 17.46 23.42 10.61
C ALA A 11 17.16 21.96 10.21
N LEU A 12 17.46 21.63 8.94
CA LEU A 12 18.33 20.49 8.64
C LEU A 12 19.38 20.91 7.60
N PRO A 13 20.69 20.76 7.89
CA PRO A 13 21.76 21.21 7.02
C PRO A 13 22.03 20.25 5.86
N SER A 14 22.31 20.87 4.72
CA SER A 14 22.94 20.32 3.52
C SER A 14 24.40 19.97 3.81
N THR A 15 24.81 18.73 3.54
CA THR A 15 26.23 18.35 3.35
C THR A 15 26.38 17.63 2.01
N ALA A 16 26.72 18.44 1.00
CA ALA A 16 27.58 17.99 -0.08
C ALA A 16 29.02 17.84 0.47
N ASP A 17 29.85 17.16 -0.31
CA ASP A 17 31.28 16.91 -0.14
C ASP A 17 31.67 15.66 0.68
N HIS A 18 31.75 14.51 0.00
CA HIS A 18 33.04 13.79 -0.06
C HIS A 18 33.11 12.71 -1.16
N LEU A 19 34.06 12.92 -2.06
CA LEU A 19 34.92 11.98 -2.82
C LEU A 19 34.35 10.86 -3.71
N MET A 20 34.70 10.98 -5.00
CA MET A 20 34.79 9.91 -5.99
C MET A 20 35.93 8.91 -5.67
N PRO A 21 35.90 7.73 -6.32
CA PRO A 21 37.05 7.42 -7.17
C PRO A 21 36.66 7.07 -8.61
N ASP A 22 37.46 7.61 -9.54
CA ASP A 22 37.53 7.21 -10.94
C ASP A 22 37.75 5.70 -11.06
N THR A 23 36.98 5.03 -11.93
CA THR A 23 37.43 3.80 -12.56
C THR A 23 36.97 3.74 -14.00
N THR A 24 37.93 3.39 -14.84
CA THR A 24 37.95 3.52 -16.28
C THR A 24 37.25 2.35 -17.00
N ALA A 25 36.74 2.67 -18.19
CA ALA A 25 36.67 1.83 -19.39
C ALA A 25 35.83 0.52 -19.38
N GLY A 26 34.65 0.61 -20.00
CA GLY A 26 33.89 -0.54 -20.53
C GLY A 26 33.06 -0.15 -21.76
N LYS A 27 33.71 -0.12 -22.93
CA LYS A 27 33.19 0.34 -24.22
C LYS A 27 32.39 -0.76 -24.95
N GLY A 28 31.07 -0.76 -24.83
CA GLY A 28 30.16 -1.58 -25.64
C GLY A 28 29.58 -0.80 -26.84
N LYS A 29 30.13 -0.99 -28.03
CA LYS A 29 29.82 -0.25 -29.26
C LYS A 29 28.76 -0.99 -30.10
N GLY A 30 27.47 -0.67 -29.95
CA GLY A 30 26.40 -1.12 -30.84
C GLY A 30 26.10 -0.08 -31.93
N LYS A 31 26.61 -0.30 -33.14
CA LYS A 31 26.58 0.63 -34.28
C LYS A 31 25.40 0.28 -35.20
N GLY A 32 24.28 0.99 -35.10
CA GLY A 32 23.17 0.96 -36.07
C GLY A 32 23.00 2.31 -36.74
N LYS A 33 23.61 2.50 -37.91
CA LYS A 33 23.48 3.70 -38.76
C LYS A 33 22.24 3.54 -39.64
N GLY A 34 21.29 4.47 -39.53
CA GLY A 34 20.25 4.72 -40.53
C GLY A 34 19.98 6.22 -40.58
N LYS A 35 20.61 6.91 -41.54
CA LYS A 35 20.45 8.34 -41.81
C LYS A 35 19.17 8.58 -42.62
N GLY A 36 18.32 9.48 -42.14
CA GLY A 36 17.35 10.23 -42.93
C GLY A 36 17.22 11.63 -42.33
N LYS A 37 17.67 12.66 -43.05
CA LYS A 37 17.77 14.06 -42.61
C LYS A 37 16.74 14.90 -43.37
N ALA A 38 15.86 15.59 -42.66
CA ALA A 38 15.18 16.83 -43.07
C ALA A 38 14.64 17.48 -41.77
N ILE A 39 15.39 18.42 -41.16
CA ILE A 39 15.25 19.89 -41.27
C ILE A 39 13.82 20.39 -41.00
N GLY A 40 13.63 21.08 -39.88
CA GLY A 40 12.47 21.96 -39.68
C GLY A 40 12.17 22.33 -38.23
N LYS A 41 12.68 23.51 -37.81
CA LYS A 41 12.22 24.36 -36.70
C LYS A 41 12.53 23.95 -35.26
N SER A 42 13.60 24.58 -34.77
CA SER A 42 13.73 25.01 -33.38
C SER A 42 12.53 25.87 -32.96
N SER A 43 11.70 25.37 -32.06
CA SER A 43 10.80 26.21 -31.27
C SER A 43 10.71 25.68 -29.84
N GLY A 44 11.11 26.53 -28.90
CA GLY A 44 10.76 26.38 -27.49
C GLY A 44 11.67 25.45 -26.69
N LYS A 45 12.70 26.03 -26.06
CA LYS A 45 13.25 25.54 -24.80
C LYS A 45 12.20 25.76 -23.68
N SER A 46 11.00 25.19 -23.83
CA SER A 46 10.04 25.07 -22.74
C SER A 46 10.57 23.95 -21.84
N GLY A 47 10.90 24.28 -20.60
CA GLY A 47 11.43 23.32 -19.62
C GLY A 47 10.71 21.99 -19.72
N LYS A 48 11.48 20.90 -19.84
CA LYS A 48 11.00 19.53 -20.00
C LYS A 48 10.05 19.22 -18.84
N ARG A 49 8.74 19.45 -19.01
CA ARG A 49 7.74 19.08 -18.01
C ARG A 49 7.91 17.59 -17.79
N SER A 50 8.23 17.22 -16.55
CA SER A 50 8.37 15.82 -16.19
C SER A 50 7.07 15.10 -16.56
N SER A 51 7.18 13.95 -17.25
CA SER A 51 6.00 13.17 -17.58
C SER A 51 5.44 12.58 -16.29
N GLN A 52 4.36 13.17 -15.77
CA GLN A 52 3.69 12.63 -14.58
C GLN A 52 2.98 11.32 -14.91
N SER A 53 3.15 10.32 -14.06
CA SER A 53 2.49 9.02 -14.24
C SER A 53 0.98 9.16 -14.07
N ARG A 54 0.20 8.27 -14.71
CA ARG A 54 -1.26 8.25 -14.56
C ARG A 54 -1.69 8.01 -13.10
N SER A 55 -0.95 7.20 -12.35
CA SER A 55 -1.17 7.00 -10.91
C SER A 55 -0.98 8.29 -10.13
N ALA A 56 0.14 8.99 -10.33
CA ALA A 56 0.42 10.26 -9.65
C ALA A 56 -0.58 11.36 -10.02
N ARG A 57 -1.10 11.37 -11.26
CA ARG A 57 -2.16 12.30 -11.68
C ARG A 57 -3.51 11.98 -11.04
N ALA A 58 -3.78 10.71 -10.72
CA ALA A 58 -5.01 10.26 -10.09
C ALA A 58 -4.93 10.24 -8.54
N GLY A 59 -3.76 10.51 -7.96
CA GLY A 59 -3.56 10.45 -6.50
C GLY A 59 -3.54 9.04 -5.92
N LEU A 60 -3.29 8.01 -6.74
CA LEU A 60 -3.31 6.61 -6.32
C LEU A 60 -1.89 6.06 -6.14
N GLN A 61 -1.69 5.25 -5.10
CA GLN A 61 -0.47 4.44 -4.92
C GLN A 61 -0.43 3.26 -5.91
N PHE A 62 -1.59 2.72 -6.25
CA PHE A 62 -1.71 1.57 -7.13
C PHE A 62 -1.34 1.91 -8.59
N PRO A 63 -0.72 0.97 -9.33
CA PRO A 63 -0.17 1.24 -10.65
C PRO A 63 -1.25 1.21 -11.75
N VAL A 64 -1.96 2.33 -11.95
CA VAL A 64 -3.01 2.55 -12.97
C VAL A 64 -2.53 2.13 -14.37
N GLY A 65 -1.28 2.42 -14.73
CA GLY A 65 -0.73 2.06 -16.03
C GLY A 65 -0.63 0.54 -16.26
N ARG A 66 -0.25 -0.20 -15.22
CA ARG A 66 -0.14 -1.66 -15.24
C ARG A 66 -1.52 -2.30 -15.28
N ILE A 67 -2.44 -1.79 -14.46
CA ILE A 67 -3.84 -2.25 -14.40
C ILE A 67 -4.52 -2.04 -15.76
N HIS A 68 -4.36 -0.87 -16.38
CA HIS A 68 -4.91 -0.63 -17.73
C HIS A 68 -4.41 -1.65 -18.75
N ARG A 69 -3.12 -1.99 -18.74
CA ARG A 69 -2.58 -3.02 -19.63
C ARG A 69 -3.19 -4.40 -19.36
N ARG A 70 -3.41 -4.75 -18.10
CA ARG A 70 -4.04 -6.02 -17.71
C ARG A 70 -5.51 -6.08 -18.12
N LEU A 71 -6.25 -4.99 -17.95
CA LEU A 71 -7.63 -4.87 -18.43
C LEU A 71 -7.70 -5.09 -19.95
N LYS A 72 -6.85 -4.40 -20.73
CA LYS A 72 -6.81 -4.60 -22.19
C LYS A 72 -6.45 -6.02 -22.61
N ALA A 73 -5.57 -6.69 -21.87
CA ALA A 73 -5.17 -8.07 -22.18
C ALA A 73 -6.29 -9.09 -21.92
N GLY A 74 -7.24 -8.79 -21.03
CA GLY A 74 -8.39 -9.64 -20.73
C GLY A 74 -9.62 -9.39 -21.61
N LEU A 75 -9.58 -8.38 -22.49
CA LEU A 75 -10.70 -8.07 -23.39
C LEU A 75 -10.68 -8.93 -24.66
N LEU A 76 -11.86 -9.19 -25.20
CA LEU A 76 -12.01 -9.84 -26.51
C LEU A 76 -11.44 -8.96 -27.63
N ARG A 77 -11.16 -9.59 -28.78
CA ARG A 77 -10.68 -8.89 -29.98
C ARG A 77 -11.65 -7.75 -30.33
N ASN A 78 -11.10 -6.59 -30.68
CA ASN A 78 -11.81 -5.34 -31.04
C ASN A 78 -12.57 -4.62 -29.92
N GLN A 79 -12.49 -5.08 -28.67
CA GLN A 79 -13.03 -4.34 -27.53
C GLN A 79 -12.03 -3.28 -27.03
N ARG A 80 -12.55 -2.12 -26.62
CA ARG A 80 -11.75 -0.99 -26.12
C ARG A 80 -11.91 -0.85 -24.62
N CYS A 81 -10.83 -0.51 -23.93
CA CYS A 81 -10.84 -0.13 -22.51
C CYS A 81 -10.63 1.38 -22.40
N GLY A 82 -11.54 2.07 -21.69
CA GLY A 82 -11.37 3.47 -21.34
C GLY A 82 -10.28 3.66 -20.29
N THR A 83 -9.63 4.83 -20.29
CA THR A 83 -8.64 5.18 -19.25
C THR A 83 -9.27 5.26 -17.86
N SER A 84 -10.49 5.79 -17.77
CA SER A 84 -11.23 5.93 -16.50
C SER A 84 -11.52 4.59 -15.85
N ALA A 85 -11.79 3.53 -16.63
CA ALA A 85 -11.99 2.19 -16.10
C ALA A 85 -10.76 1.71 -15.31
N ALA A 86 -9.57 1.94 -15.84
CA ALA A 86 -8.33 1.57 -15.15
C ALA A 86 -8.07 2.39 -13.88
N ILE A 87 -8.47 3.66 -13.85
CA ILE A 87 -8.37 4.50 -12.64
C ILE A 87 -9.35 4.00 -11.58
N TYR A 88 -10.59 3.72 -11.97
CA TYR A 88 -11.64 3.24 -11.07
C TYR A 88 -11.28 1.88 -10.46
N THR A 89 -10.85 0.92 -11.28
CA THR A 89 -10.38 -0.38 -10.78
C THR A 89 -9.17 -0.24 -9.86
N ALA A 90 -8.22 0.65 -10.18
CA ALA A 90 -7.06 0.88 -9.32
C ALA A 90 -7.46 1.46 -7.95
N ALA A 91 -8.38 2.42 -7.94
CA ALA A 91 -8.90 3.01 -6.71
C ALA A 91 -9.62 1.98 -5.85
N LEU A 92 -10.48 1.13 -6.44
CA LEU A 92 -11.17 0.06 -5.70
C LEU A 92 -10.19 -0.97 -5.10
N MET A 93 -9.19 -1.39 -5.87
CA MET A 93 -8.17 -2.32 -5.37
C MET A 93 -7.34 -1.70 -4.24
N GLU A 94 -7.00 -0.41 -4.36
CA GLU A 94 -6.29 0.32 -3.32
C GLU A 94 -7.12 0.45 -2.04
N TYR A 95 -8.39 0.81 -2.17
CA TYR A 95 -9.34 0.90 -1.06
C TYR A 95 -9.47 -0.44 -0.32
N LEU A 96 -9.77 -1.53 -1.03
CA LEU A 96 -9.90 -2.87 -0.41
C LEU A 96 -8.61 -3.33 0.26
N THR A 97 -7.45 -2.99 -0.33
CA THR A 97 -6.15 -3.33 0.28
C THR A 97 -5.92 -2.53 1.55
N ALA A 98 -6.26 -1.24 1.56
CA ALA A 98 -6.15 -0.39 2.74
C ALA A 98 -7.05 -0.90 3.88
N GLU A 99 -8.31 -1.23 3.58
CA GLU A 99 -9.28 -1.74 4.56
C GLU A 99 -8.77 -3.02 5.25
N VAL A 100 -8.32 -4.00 4.46
CA VAL A 100 -7.78 -5.25 5.01
C VAL A 100 -6.52 -4.99 5.83
N LEU A 101 -5.65 -4.06 5.40
CA LEU A 101 -4.42 -3.73 6.13
C LEU A 101 -4.70 -2.97 7.42
N GLU A 102 -5.71 -2.11 7.47
CA GLU A 102 -6.12 -1.38 8.66
C GLU A 102 -6.63 -2.35 9.73
N LEU A 103 -7.58 -3.22 9.39
CA LEU A 103 -8.12 -4.22 10.32
C LEU A 103 -7.05 -5.25 10.73
N ALA A 104 -6.20 -5.70 9.80
CA ALA A 104 -5.10 -6.60 10.13
C ALA A 104 -4.01 -5.91 10.98
N GLY A 105 -3.79 -4.61 10.80
CA GLY A 105 -2.92 -3.78 11.64
C GLY A 105 -3.44 -3.66 13.06
N ASN A 106 -4.75 -3.45 13.22
CA ASN A 106 -5.41 -3.45 14.52
C ASN A 106 -5.28 -4.81 15.22
N ALA A 107 -5.55 -5.91 14.51
CA ALA A 107 -5.35 -7.27 15.02
C ALA A 107 -3.88 -7.55 15.40
N CYS A 108 -2.92 -7.07 14.61
CA CYS A 108 -1.49 -7.19 14.87
C CYS A 108 -1.08 -6.49 16.17
N THR A 109 -1.58 -5.27 16.37
CA THR A 109 -1.30 -4.46 17.56
C THR A 109 -1.91 -5.08 18.81
N ASN A 110 -3.13 -5.63 18.72
CA ASN A 110 -3.79 -6.32 19.83
C ASN A 110 -3.01 -7.55 20.32
N LEU A 111 -2.32 -8.25 19.40
CA LEU A 111 -1.45 -9.39 19.70
C LEU A 111 -0.01 -8.98 20.05
N LYS A 112 0.25 -7.68 20.27
CA LYS A 112 1.55 -7.10 20.63
C LYS A 112 2.67 -7.43 19.64
N SER A 113 2.32 -7.59 18.37
CA SER A 113 3.28 -7.81 17.28
C SER A 113 3.47 -6.52 16.47
N LYS A 114 4.66 -6.37 15.89
CA LYS A 114 5.00 -5.25 14.98
C LYS A 114 4.90 -5.63 13.50
N ARG A 115 4.66 -6.90 13.19
CA ARG A 115 4.60 -7.42 11.81
C ARG A 115 3.26 -8.13 11.58
N ILE A 116 2.57 -7.72 10.52
CA ILE A 116 1.36 -8.40 10.06
C ILE A 116 1.74 -9.81 9.59
N THR A 117 1.06 -10.81 10.13
CA THR A 117 1.21 -12.23 9.77
C THR A 117 -0.09 -12.73 9.12
N PRO A 118 -0.09 -13.90 8.44
CA PRO A 118 -1.33 -14.48 7.90
C PRO A 118 -2.42 -14.67 8.95
N ARG A 119 -2.06 -14.89 10.22
CA ARG A 119 -3.00 -14.97 11.34
C ARG A 119 -3.77 -13.66 11.55
N HIS A 120 -3.10 -12.51 11.48
CA HIS A 120 -3.74 -11.20 11.66
C HIS A 120 -4.71 -10.92 10.51
N ILE A 121 -4.33 -11.28 9.28
CA ILE A 121 -5.18 -11.14 8.10
C ILE A 121 -6.43 -12.01 8.24
N LEU A 122 -6.29 -13.27 8.69
CA LEU A 122 -7.45 -14.15 8.89
C LEU A 122 -8.37 -13.62 10.00
N LEU A 123 -7.83 -13.17 11.13
CA LEU A 123 -8.65 -12.62 12.21
C LEU A 123 -9.38 -11.34 11.80
N ALA A 124 -8.75 -10.49 10.98
CA ALA A 124 -9.38 -9.29 10.43
C ALA A 124 -10.53 -9.65 9.48
N ILE A 125 -10.27 -10.50 8.48
CA ILE A 125 -11.27 -10.87 7.47
C ILE A 125 -12.44 -11.63 8.07
N ARG A 126 -12.18 -12.61 8.94
CA ARG A 126 -13.25 -13.42 9.55
C ARG A 126 -13.95 -12.74 10.73
N GLY A 127 -13.41 -11.61 11.19
CA GLY A 127 -13.99 -10.77 12.23
C GLY A 127 -14.87 -9.64 11.68
N ASP A 128 -14.87 -9.44 10.37
CA ASP A 128 -15.62 -8.40 9.66
C ASP A 128 -16.64 -9.04 8.71
N GLU A 129 -17.91 -8.66 8.82
CA GLU A 129 -19.01 -9.29 8.09
C GLU A 129 -18.90 -9.06 6.58
N GLU A 130 -18.52 -7.85 6.17
CA GLU A 130 -18.43 -7.47 4.76
C GLU A 130 -17.28 -8.22 4.10
N LEU A 131 -16.09 -8.22 4.71
CA LEU A 131 -14.92 -8.94 4.20
C LEU A 131 -15.09 -10.46 4.25
N ASP A 132 -15.76 -11.01 5.27
CA ASP A 132 -16.03 -12.46 5.34
C ASP A 132 -16.92 -12.92 4.19
N SER A 133 -17.93 -12.11 3.83
CA SER A 133 -18.85 -12.41 2.73
C SER A 133 -18.15 -12.36 1.36
N VAL A 134 -17.26 -11.39 1.15
CA VAL A 134 -16.56 -11.18 -0.12
C VAL A 134 -15.40 -12.17 -0.28
N ILE A 135 -14.66 -12.46 0.80
CA ILE A 135 -13.41 -13.24 0.75
C ILE A 135 -13.66 -14.68 1.22
N ARG A 136 -14.09 -15.51 0.29
CA ARG A 136 -14.27 -16.97 0.51
C ARG A 136 -13.00 -17.80 0.30
N ALA A 137 -11.89 -17.17 -0.09
CA ALA A 137 -10.62 -17.85 -0.32
C ALA A 137 -9.97 -18.37 0.97
N THR A 138 -9.19 -19.45 0.86
CA THR A 138 -8.39 -20.00 1.98
C THR A 138 -7.16 -19.13 2.22
N ILE A 139 -6.96 -18.72 3.48
CA ILE A 139 -5.78 -17.95 3.90
C ILE A 139 -4.74 -18.92 4.47
N SER A 140 -3.71 -19.22 3.67
CA SER A 140 -2.62 -20.11 4.08
C SER A 140 -1.90 -19.58 5.31
N GLY A 141 -1.68 -20.43 6.31
CA GLY A 141 -1.04 -20.06 7.58
C GLY A 141 -1.91 -19.21 8.52
N GLY A 142 -3.19 -19.00 8.23
CA GLY A 142 -4.09 -18.15 9.03
C GLY A 142 -4.74 -18.86 10.22
N GLY A 143 -4.90 -20.19 10.18
CA GLY A 143 -5.66 -20.96 11.18
C GLY A 143 -7.16 -20.67 11.13
N VAL A 144 -7.85 -20.67 12.28
CA VAL A 144 -9.31 -20.43 12.38
C VAL A 144 -9.65 -19.45 13.51
N VAL A 145 -10.79 -18.77 13.43
CA VAL A 145 -11.28 -17.94 14.54
C VAL A 145 -11.57 -18.85 15.73
N PRO A 146 -11.05 -18.56 16.95
CA PRO A 146 -11.29 -19.40 18.11
C PRO A 146 -12.78 -19.46 18.44
N ASN A 147 -13.38 -20.65 18.34
CA ASN A 147 -14.77 -20.88 18.68
C ASN A 147 -14.94 -22.30 19.23
N ILE A 148 -15.60 -22.43 20.39
CA ILE A 148 -15.91 -23.72 21.02
C ILE A 148 -17.41 -23.79 21.22
N HIS A 149 -18.06 -24.74 20.54
CA HIS A 149 -19.51 -24.94 20.64
C HIS A 149 -19.94 -25.19 22.09
N ARG A 150 -21.05 -24.58 22.54
CA ARG A 150 -21.49 -24.59 23.95
C ARG A 150 -21.59 -25.99 24.56
N VAL A 151 -21.99 -26.96 23.75
CA VAL A 151 -22.11 -28.38 24.15
C VAL A 151 -20.78 -28.99 24.59
N LEU A 152 -19.67 -28.52 24.02
CA LEU A 152 -18.32 -29.01 24.31
C LEU A 152 -17.65 -28.24 25.45
N GLN A 153 -18.28 -27.19 25.95
CA GLN A 153 -17.76 -26.45 27.09
C GLN A 153 -18.03 -27.25 28.36
N LYS A 154 -16.99 -27.51 29.16
CA LYS A 154 -17.18 -28.11 30.48
C LYS A 154 -18.15 -27.23 31.28
N LYS A 155 -19.22 -27.82 31.84
CA LYS A 155 -20.12 -27.14 32.77
C LYS A 155 -19.33 -26.71 34.01
N GLY A 156 -18.92 -25.45 34.04
CA GLY A 156 -18.51 -24.74 35.25
C GLY A 156 -17.05 -24.87 35.67
N SER A 157 -16.32 -23.78 35.51
CA SER A 157 -15.57 -23.23 36.64
C SER A 157 -16.07 -21.80 36.85
N ARG A 158 -16.93 -21.62 37.85
CA ARG A 158 -17.24 -20.29 38.39
C ARG A 158 -15.91 -19.66 38.77
N LYS A 159 -15.52 -18.55 38.13
CA LYS A 159 -14.36 -17.76 38.57
C LYS A 159 -14.61 -17.36 40.02
N ILE A 160 -13.81 -17.88 40.95
CA ILE A 160 -13.74 -17.39 42.32
C ILE A 160 -13.31 -15.92 42.22
N LYS A 161 -14.23 -14.98 42.47
CA LYS A 161 -13.88 -13.58 42.71
C LYS A 161 -12.99 -13.56 43.95
N LYS A 162 -11.70 -13.29 43.79
CA LYS A 162 -10.82 -12.96 44.90
C LYS A 162 -11.20 -11.53 45.33
N SER A 163 -12.04 -11.42 46.36
CA SER A 163 -12.33 -10.14 47.02
C SER A 163 -11.04 -9.62 47.66
N ALA A 164 -10.63 -8.40 47.30
CA ALA A 164 -9.55 -7.69 47.98
C ALA A 164 -9.94 -7.42 49.44
N PRO A 165 -9.00 -7.46 50.40
CA PRO A 165 -9.29 -7.13 51.79
C PRO A 165 -9.57 -5.62 51.91
N ALA A 166 -10.63 -5.28 52.64
CA ALA A 166 -10.92 -3.92 53.05
C ALA A 166 -9.83 -3.43 54.02
N THR A 167 -9.23 -2.28 53.72
CA THR A 167 -8.46 -1.50 54.67
C THR A 167 -9.37 -0.40 55.22
N GLU A 168 -9.93 -0.64 56.41
CA GLU A 168 -10.35 0.41 57.34
C GLU A 168 -9.20 0.67 58.31
N ASN A 169 -8.72 1.92 58.33
CA ASN A 169 -8.46 2.76 59.51
C ASN A 169 -7.83 4.07 59.04
#